data_AF-A0A380ZN45-F1
#
_entry.id   AF-A0A380ZN45-F1
#
_cell.length_a   1.000
_cell.length_b   1.000
_cell.length_c   1.000
_cell.angle_alpha   90.00
_cell.angle_beta   90.00
_cell.angle_gamma   90.00
#
_symmetry.space_group_name_H-M   'P 1'
#
loop_
_entity.id
_entity.type
_entity.pdbx_description
1 polymer ?
#
loop_
_entity_poly.entity_id
_entity_poly.type
_entity_poly.pdbx_seq_one_letter_code
_entity_poly.pdbx_strand_id
1 'polypeptide(L)'
;MKHIPGHGRSLSDTHFELARVDASLNILEAYDFWPFKNLANLPAAMTAHIVYEAIDDQFPATLSKKVIEKLFVGRLVLMDFNVR
;
A
#
# COMPACT_ATOMS: atom_id res chain seq x y z
N MET A 1 -10.60 5.25 -1.90
CA MET A 1 -9.29 5.69 -1.36
C MET A 1 -8.17 5.13 -2.22
N LYS A 2 -7.16 5.91 -2.61
CA LYS A 2 -6.03 5.42 -3.40
C LYS A 2 -4.78 6.29 -3.21
N HIS A 3 -3.56 5.80 -3.45
CA HIS A 3 -3.21 4.38 -3.55
C HIS A 3 -2.76 3.91 -2.16
N ILE A 4 -3.43 2.90 -1.60
CA ILE A 4 -3.09 2.38 -0.28
C ILE A 4 -1.90 1.42 -0.38
N PRO A 5 -0.98 1.38 0.60
CA PRO A 5 -0.97 2.19 1.81
C PRO A 5 -0.13 3.47 1.74
N GLY A 6 0.12 4.00 0.55
CA GLY A 6 0.78 5.29 0.39
C GLY A 6 1.77 5.32 -0.76
N HIS A 7 1.43 6.03 -1.84
CA HIS A 7 2.35 6.21 -2.96
C HIS A 7 3.42 7.29 -2.71
N GLY A 8 3.14 8.26 -1.83
CA GLY A 8 3.91 9.51 -1.72
C GLY A 8 5.39 9.39 -1.35
N ARG A 9 5.84 8.25 -0.81
CA ARG A 9 7.26 7.98 -0.53
C ARG A 9 8.00 7.33 -1.68
N SER A 10 7.29 6.79 -2.67
CA SER A 10 7.90 6.24 -3.87
C SER A 10 8.71 7.32 -4.57
N LEU A 11 9.97 7.00 -4.90
CA LEU A 11 10.83 7.85 -5.74
C LEU A 11 10.67 7.54 -7.23
N SER A 12 9.91 6.49 -7.55
CA SER A 12 9.72 5.95 -8.89
C SER A 12 8.29 6.12 -9.38
N ASP A 13 8.15 6.29 -10.70
CA ASP A 13 6.85 6.23 -11.37
C ASP A 13 6.45 4.76 -11.58
N THR A 14 5.44 4.33 -10.82
CA THR A 14 4.97 2.93 -10.82
C THR A 14 4.34 2.49 -12.14
N HIS A 15 4.14 3.39 -13.11
CA HIS A 15 3.69 3.00 -14.46
C HIS A 15 4.81 2.39 -15.30
N PHE A 16 6.07 2.69 -15.00
CA PHE A 16 7.23 2.28 -15.80
C PHE A 16 8.14 1.28 -15.09
N GLU A 17 8.16 1.31 -13.75
CA GLU A 17 9.00 0.42 -12.96
C GLU A 17 8.35 0.05 -11.63
N LEU A 18 8.78 -1.08 -11.07
CA LEU A 18 8.30 -1.52 -9.76
C LEU A 18 8.99 -0.71 -8.66
N ALA A 19 8.28 0.26 -8.10
CA ALA A 19 8.79 1.06 -7.00
C ALA A 19 8.99 0.24 -5.72
N ARG A 20 10.01 0.61 -4.95
CA ARG A 20 10.37 0.00 -3.68
C ARG A 20 10.54 1.07 -2.61
N VAL A 21 10.11 0.76 -1.40
CA VAL A 21 10.21 1.61 -0.22
C VAL A 21 10.92 0.83 0.88
N ASP A 22 12.05 1.35 1.33
CA ASP A 22 12.95 0.77 2.35
C ASP A 22 12.69 1.32 3.77
N ALA A 23 11.72 2.23 3.92
CA ALA A 23 11.37 2.83 5.19
C ALA A 23 10.94 1.77 6.22
N SER A 24 11.40 1.92 7.46
CA SER A 24 11.04 1.02 8.55
C SER A 24 9.53 1.00 8.81
N LEU A 25 9.02 -0.14 9.32
CA LEU A 25 7.60 -0.30 9.64
C LEU A 25 7.06 0.80 10.57
N ASN A 26 7.85 1.23 11.56
CA ASN A 26 7.44 2.28 12.50
C ASN A 26 7.18 3.62 11.79
N ILE A 27 8.00 3.97 10.80
CA ILE A 27 7.82 5.19 9.99
C ILE A 27 6.58 5.04 9.11
N LEU A 28 6.45 3.89 8.44
CA LEU A 28 5.30 3.62 7.58
C LEU A 28 3.99 3.70 8.37
N GLU A 29 3.92 3.13 9.57
CA GLU A 29 2.72 3.18 10.39
C GLU A 29 2.39 4.58 10.94
N ALA A 30 3.40 5.36 11.29
CA ALA A 30 3.24 6.69 11.87
C ALA A 30 2.83 7.75 10.84
N TYR A 31 3.29 7.63 9.59
CA TYR A 31 3.13 8.69 8.58
C TYR A 31 2.40 8.21 7.33
N ASP A 32 2.91 7.17 6.68
CA ASP A 32 2.42 6.74 5.36
C ASP A 32 1.03 6.08 5.47
N PHE A 33 0.85 5.20 6.45
CA PHE A 33 -0.35 4.38 6.62
C PHE A 33 -1.41 5.10 7.45
N TRP A 34 -1.00 6.09 8.24
CA TRP A 34 -1.85 6.82 9.18
C TRP A 34 -3.10 7.43 8.51
N PRO A 35 -3.02 8.13 7.36
CA PRO A 35 -4.20 8.69 6.71
C PRO A 35 -5.22 7.61 6.33
N PHE A 36 -4.75 6.44 5.91
CA PHE A 36 -5.61 5.36 5.43
C PHE A 36 -6.31 4.63 6.58
N LYS A 37 -5.62 4.45 7.73
CA LYS A 37 -6.24 3.94 8.95
C LYS A 37 -7.40 4.84 9.42
N ASN A 38 -7.25 6.16 9.32
CA ASN A 38 -8.27 7.13 9.73
C ASN A 38 -9.45 7.26 8.75
N LEU A 39 -9.31 6.72 7.55
CA LEU A 39 -10.32 6.78 6.49
C LEU A 39 -10.82 5.36 6.12
N ALA A 40 -10.64 4.39 7.01
CA ALA A 40 -10.97 2.98 6.79
C ALA A 40 -12.48 2.71 6.63
N ASN A 41 -13.33 3.68 6.96
CA ASN A 41 -14.78 3.60 6.79
C ASN A 41 -15.26 3.86 5.35
N LEU A 42 -14.36 4.16 4.41
CA LEU A 42 -14.71 4.36 3.01
C LEU A 42 -15.08 3.03 2.33
N PRO A 43 -16.01 3.03 1.35
CA PRO A 43 -16.56 1.80 0.79
C PRO A 43 -15.57 1.01 -0.11
N ALA A 44 -14.53 1.67 -0.62
CA ALA A 44 -13.56 1.05 -1.52
C ALA A 44 -12.17 1.69 -1.43
N ALA A 45 -11.14 0.88 -1.60
CA ALA A 45 -9.76 1.33 -1.75
C ALA A 45 -9.03 0.60 -2.88
N MET A 46 -8.04 1.28 -3.45
CA MET A 46 -7.16 0.77 -4.49
C MET A 46 -5.73 0.71 -3.96
N THR A 47 -5.09 -0.43 -4.11
CA THR A 47 -3.74 -0.72 -3.64
C THR A 47 -2.68 -0.10 -4.56
N ALA A 48 -1.46 0.10 -4.05
CA ALA A 48 -0.32 0.60 -4.81
C ALA A 48 0.56 -0.56 -5.31
N HIS A 49 1.09 -0.47 -6.53
CA HIS A 49 2.12 -1.38 -7.04
C HIS A 49 3.51 -1.00 -6.50
N ILE A 50 3.67 -1.08 -5.19
CA ILE A 50 4.89 -0.71 -4.46
C ILE A 50 5.28 -1.87 -3.54
N VAL A 51 6.56 -2.22 -3.53
CA VAL A 51 7.15 -3.14 -2.55
C VAL A 51 7.51 -2.36 -1.28
N TYR A 52 6.99 -2.78 -0.13
CA TYR A 52 7.34 -2.22 1.16
C TYR A 52 8.22 -3.21 1.89
N GLU A 53 9.54 -2.99 1.83
CA GLU A 53 10.55 -4.00 2.22
C GLU A 53 10.45 -4.38 3.70
N ALA A 54 10.01 -3.46 4.55
CA ALA A 54 9.80 -3.71 5.97
C ALA A 54 8.62 -4.67 6.28
N ILE A 55 7.81 -5.06 5.29
CA ILE A 55 6.62 -5.92 5.46
C ILE A 55 6.70 -7.14 4.55
N ASP A 56 6.94 -6.91 3.27
CA ASP A 56 7.06 -7.95 2.25
C ASP A 56 8.00 -7.45 1.16
N ASP A 57 9.21 -7.99 1.13
CA ASP A 57 10.27 -7.63 0.19
C ASP A 57 10.14 -8.35 -1.17
N GLN A 58 9.26 -9.36 -1.24
CA GLN A 58 9.06 -10.20 -2.42
C GLN A 58 7.93 -9.71 -3.31
N PHE A 59 6.83 -9.21 -2.73
CA PHE A 59 5.61 -8.88 -3.46
C PHE A 59 5.18 -7.43 -3.24
N PRO A 60 4.68 -6.73 -4.28
CA PRO A 60 4.06 -5.42 -4.10
C PRO A 60 2.80 -5.52 -3.25
N ALA A 61 2.34 -4.40 -2.69
CA ALA A 61 1.15 -4.35 -1.85
C ALA A 61 -0.12 -4.93 -2.51
N THR A 62 -0.22 -4.89 -3.85
CA THR A 62 -1.32 -5.46 -4.62
C THR A 62 -1.35 -7.00 -4.59
N LEU A 63 -0.21 -7.65 -4.35
CA LEU A 63 -0.07 -9.12 -4.32
C LEU A 63 0.34 -9.65 -2.94
N SER A 64 0.78 -8.77 -2.04
CA SER A 64 1.22 -9.15 -0.70
C SER A 64 0.04 -9.30 0.25
N LYS A 65 -0.26 -10.55 0.62
CA LYS A 65 -1.20 -10.86 1.69
C LYS A 65 -0.80 -10.19 3.01
N LYS A 66 0.50 -10.11 3.31
CA LYS A 66 1.04 -9.50 4.54
C LYS A 66 0.72 -8.00 4.60
N VAL A 67 0.92 -7.29 3.49
CA VAL A 67 0.60 -5.86 3.41
C VAL A 67 -0.92 -5.66 3.49
N ILE A 68 -1.72 -6.46 2.78
CA ILE A 68 -3.18 -6.37 2.82
C ILE A 68 -3.71 -6.61 4.25
N GLU A 69 -3.26 -7.66 4.94
CA GLU A 69 -3.67 -7.97 6.32
C GLU A 69 -3.30 -6.86 7.31
N LYS A 70 -2.16 -6.20 7.11
CA LYS A 70 -1.76 -5.03 7.91
C LYS A 70 -2.67 -3.81 7.72
N LEU A 71 -3.34 -3.71 6.58
CA LEU A 71 -4.19 -2.58 6.21
C LEU A 71 -5.68 -2.84 6.37
N PHE A 72 -6.09 -4.11 6.43
CA PHE A 72 -7.49 -4.46 6.42
C PHE A 72 -8.17 -4.12 7.74
N VAL A 73 -8.98 -3.06 7.71
CA VAL A 73 -9.84 -2.59 8.81
C VAL A 73 -11.32 -2.69 8.37
N GLY A 74 -11.89 -3.89 8.35
CA GLY A 74 -13.34 -4.09 8.19
C GLY A 74 -13.84 -4.31 6.75
N ARG A 75 -14.96 -3.70 6.36
CA ARG A 75 -15.70 -4.02 5.10
C ARG A 75 -15.15 -3.31 3.85
N LEU A 76 -13.84 -3.18 3.72
CA LEU A 76 -13.23 -2.46 2.61
C LEU A 76 -13.18 -3.35 1.35
N VAL A 77 -13.78 -2.90 0.25
CA VAL A 77 -13.59 -3.54 -1.06
C VAL A 77 -12.24 -3.12 -1.63
N LEU A 78 -11.36 -4.09 -1.85
CA LEU A 78 -10.06 -3.87 -2.50
C LEU A 78 -10.22 -3.98 -4.02
N MET A 79 -9.76 -2.96 -4.72
CA MET A 79 -9.72 -2.90 -6.17
C MET A 79 -8.27 -2.87 -6.64
N ASP A 80 -7.90 -3.80 -7.51
CA ASP A 80 -6.56 -3.85 -8.11
C ASP A 80 -6.66 -3.57 -9.61
N PHE A 81 -5.80 -2.67 -10.11
CA PHE A 81 -5.62 -2.45 -11.55
C PHE A 81 -4.30 -3.10 -11.97
N ASN A 82 -4.33 -4.34 -12.45
CA ASN A 82 -3.14 -4.93 -13.06
C ASN A 82 -2.80 -4.17 -14.35
N VAL A 83 -1.81 -3.28 -14.28
CA VAL A 83 -1.16 -2.71 -15.46
C VAL A 83 -0.27 -3.84 -16.02
N ARG A 84 -0.68 -4.41 -17.15
CA ARG A 84 0.15 -5.35 -17.93
C ARG A 84 1.02 -4.58 -18.91
#